data_AF-A0A7X6XAA0-F1
#
_entry.id   AF-A0A7X6XAA0-F1
#
_cell.length_a   1.000
_cell.length_b   1.000
_cell.length_c   1.000
_cell.angle_alpha   90.00
_cell.angle_beta   90.00
_cell.angle_gamma   90.00
#
_symmetry.space_group_name_H-M   'P 1'
#
loop_
_entity.id
_entity.type
_entity.pdbx_description
1 polymer ?
#
loop_
_entity_poly.entity_id
_entity_poly.type
_entity_poly.pdbx_seq_one_letter_code
_entity_poly.pdbx_strand_id
1 'polypeptide(L)'
;MKRAIKTLFCVLLLLVGCTTGIVTSRDEVASYIHTHGELPDNYLTKQEAMDLGWVASEGNLWEVTDQMSIGGDRFGNREGLLPEAPGRIYYEADIDYEGGFRNGKRIVYSNDGLIFYTDDHYESFEVLYE
;
A
#
# COMPACT_ATOMS: atom_id res chain seq x y z
N MET A 1 21.09 -50.86 12.44
CA MET A 1 19.90 -50.70 11.57
C MET A 1 19.08 -49.52 12.08
N LYS A 2 18.85 -48.52 11.23
CA LYS A 2 18.12 -47.28 11.52
C LYS A 2 16.64 -47.57 11.78
N ARG A 3 16.02 -46.92 12.77
CA ARG A 3 14.63 -46.44 12.70
C ARG A 3 14.40 -45.38 13.78
N ALA A 4 14.36 -44.14 13.32
CA ALA A 4 14.00 -42.96 14.08
C ALA A 4 12.50 -42.96 14.35
N ILE A 5 12.11 -42.80 15.61
CA ILE A 5 10.76 -42.38 15.97
C ILE A 5 10.79 -40.85 15.91
N LYS A 6 10.44 -40.31 14.75
CA LYS A 6 10.02 -38.91 14.61
C LYS A 6 8.57 -38.94 14.18
N THR A 7 7.82 -37.96 14.66
CA THR A 7 6.43 -37.59 14.30
C THR A 7 5.39 -38.12 15.28
N LEU A 8 4.98 -37.24 16.22
CA LEU A 8 3.61 -36.72 16.20
C LEU A 8 3.52 -35.50 17.13
N PHE A 9 3.97 -34.35 16.64
CA PHE A 9 3.42 -33.06 17.07
C PHE A 9 2.82 -32.45 15.81
N CYS A 10 1.58 -32.85 15.52
CA CYS A 10 0.74 -32.13 14.60
C CYS A 10 0.34 -30.84 15.33
N VAL A 11 1.22 -29.84 15.28
CA VAL A 11 0.85 -28.47 15.59
C VAL A 11 -0.11 -28.10 14.45
N LEU A 12 -1.39 -28.30 14.70
CA LEU A 12 -2.46 -27.66 13.98
C LEU A 12 -2.34 -26.16 14.31
N LEU A 13 -1.36 -25.50 13.69
CA LEU A 13 -1.39 -24.07 13.51
C LEU A 13 -2.56 -23.88 12.55
N LEU A 14 -3.75 -23.66 13.11
CA LEU A 14 -4.86 -23.10 12.37
C LEU A 14 -4.31 -21.82 11.76
N LEU A 15 -3.98 -21.92 10.48
CA LEU A 15 -3.91 -20.82 9.55
C LEU A 15 -5.20 -20.03 9.80
N VAL A 16 -5.10 -18.97 10.60
CA VAL A 16 -6.00 -17.85 10.41
C VAL A 16 -5.64 -17.39 9.02
N GLY A 17 -6.35 -17.94 8.02
CA GLY A 17 -6.49 -17.30 6.74
C GLY A 17 -7.10 -15.95 7.06
N CYS A 18 -6.24 -14.97 7.31
CA CYS A 18 -6.63 -13.60 7.41
C CYS A 18 -7.03 -13.26 5.98
N THR A 19 -8.30 -13.45 5.65
CA THR A 19 -8.89 -12.70 4.56
C THR A 19 -8.99 -11.27 5.10
N THR A 20 -7.86 -10.59 5.25
CA THR A 20 -7.85 -9.13 5.31
C THR A 20 -8.48 -8.73 3.99
N GLY A 21 -9.69 -8.16 4.05
CA GLY A 21 -10.33 -7.64 2.86
C GLY A 21 -9.39 -6.68 2.14
N ILE A 22 -9.59 -6.51 0.84
CA ILE A 22 -8.87 -5.50 0.06
C ILE A 22 -9.23 -4.14 0.66
N VAL A 23 -8.23 -3.45 1.23
CA VAL A 23 -8.40 -2.12 1.82
C VAL A 23 -7.88 -1.12 0.81
N THR A 24 -8.78 -0.35 0.20
CA THR A 24 -8.42 0.64 -0.84
C THR A 24 -9.11 1.97 -0.69
N SER A 25 -10.14 2.08 0.17
CA SER A 25 -10.89 3.32 0.33
C SER A 25 -10.08 4.37 1.11
N ARG A 26 -10.32 5.65 0.82
CA ARG A 26 -9.63 6.79 1.47
C ARG A 26 -9.60 6.65 2.99
N ASP A 27 -10.75 6.46 3.61
CA ASP A 27 -10.87 6.51 5.08
C ASP A 27 -10.24 5.27 5.74
N GLU A 28 -10.39 4.09 5.12
CA GLU A 28 -9.83 2.85 5.67
C GLU A 28 -8.31 2.80 5.53
N VAL A 29 -7.76 3.18 4.37
CA VAL A 29 -6.30 3.19 4.15
C VAL A 29 -5.65 4.25 5.06
N ALA A 30 -6.24 5.45 5.17
CA ALA A 30 -5.72 6.49 6.05
C ALA A 30 -5.73 6.05 7.53
N SER A 31 -6.85 5.46 7.99
CA SER A 31 -6.96 4.94 9.35
C SER A 31 -5.97 3.79 9.61
N TYR A 32 -5.74 2.92 8.61
CA TYR A 32 -4.78 1.84 8.70
C TYR A 32 -3.35 2.36 8.88
N ILE A 33 -2.91 3.29 8.01
CA ILE A 33 -1.58 3.91 8.09
C ILE A 33 -1.41 4.63 9.43
N HIS A 34 -2.41 5.39 9.88
CA HIS A 34 -2.36 6.09 11.16
C HIS A 34 -2.16 5.14 12.34
N THR A 35 -2.78 3.96 12.29
CA THR A 35 -2.78 2.99 13.39
C THR A 35 -1.53 2.10 13.38
N HIS A 36 -1.05 1.70 12.20
CA HIS A 36 0.00 0.68 12.04
C HIS A 36 1.36 1.27 11.61
N GLY A 37 1.38 2.49 11.06
CA GLY A 37 2.59 3.11 10.51
C GLY A 37 3.05 2.53 9.17
N GLU A 38 2.24 1.68 8.54
CA GLU A 38 2.52 1.02 7.26
C GLU A 38 1.24 0.87 6.41
N LEU A 39 1.40 0.50 5.14
CA LEU A 39 0.28 0.25 4.23
C LEU A 39 -0.36 -1.13 4.48
N PRO A 40 -1.65 -1.30 4.14
CA PRO A 40 -2.26 -2.62 4.09
C PRO A 40 -1.50 -3.58 3.17
N ASP A 41 -1.59 -4.90 3.45
CA ASP A 41 -0.88 -5.95 2.70
C ASP A 41 -1.23 -6.01 1.20
N ASN A 42 -2.36 -5.44 0.78
CA ASN A 42 -2.77 -5.36 -0.62
C ASN A 42 -2.10 -4.21 -1.42
N TYR A 43 -0.98 -3.68 -0.93
CA TYR A 43 -0.16 -2.68 -1.61
C TYR A 43 1.23 -3.24 -1.94
N LEU A 44 1.78 -2.76 -3.05
CA LEU A 44 3.18 -2.98 -3.42
C LEU A 44 3.74 -1.75 -4.13
N THR A 45 5.05 -1.59 -4.09
CA THR A 45 5.76 -0.50 -4.77
C THR A 45 5.70 -0.66 -6.28
N LYS A 46 5.94 0.43 -7.03
CA LYS A 46 6.08 0.37 -8.49
C LYS A 46 7.16 -0.62 -8.93
N GLN A 47 8.26 -0.74 -8.18
CA GLN A 47 9.34 -1.67 -8.52
C GLN A 47 8.89 -3.13 -8.36
N GLU A 48 8.26 -3.47 -7.24
CA GLU A 48 7.71 -4.82 -7.01
C GLU A 48 6.66 -5.18 -8.07
N ALA A 49 5.81 -4.23 -8.46
CA ALA A 49 4.85 -4.42 -9.56
C ALA A 49 5.55 -4.76 -10.87
N MET A 50 6.58 -3.98 -11.24
CA MET A 50 7.33 -4.18 -12.47
C MET A 50 8.07 -5.52 -12.47
N ASP A 51 8.59 -5.95 -11.32
CA ASP A 51 9.25 -7.25 -11.17
C ASP A 51 8.28 -8.43 -11.38
N LEU A 52 6.98 -8.21 -11.14
CA LEU A 52 5.90 -9.16 -11.44
C LEU A 52 5.40 -9.08 -12.90
N GLY A 53 5.85 -8.11 -13.68
CA GLY A 53 5.46 -7.92 -15.08
C GLY A 53 4.44 -6.80 -15.32
N TRP A 54 4.23 -5.92 -14.35
CA TRP A 54 3.37 -4.76 -14.55
C TRP A 54 3.96 -3.80 -15.59
N VAL A 55 3.15 -3.44 -16.58
CA VAL A 55 3.42 -2.44 -17.59
C VAL A 55 2.34 -1.37 -17.49
N ALA A 56 2.70 -0.20 -16.94
CA ALA A 56 1.73 0.86 -16.65
C ALA A 56 0.92 1.31 -17.89
N SER A 57 1.53 1.30 -19.08
CA SER A 57 0.85 1.65 -20.34
C SER A 57 -0.14 0.60 -20.84
N GLU A 58 -0.11 -0.61 -20.28
CA GLU A 58 -1.04 -1.70 -20.61
C GLU A 58 -2.18 -1.80 -19.59
N GLY A 59 -2.06 -1.15 -18.42
CA GLY A 59 -3.08 -1.24 -17.37
C GLY A 59 -3.24 -2.65 -16.78
N ASN A 60 -2.19 -3.47 -16.85
CA ASN A 60 -2.24 -4.91 -16.59
C ASN A 60 -1.95 -5.31 -15.13
N LEU A 61 -2.03 -4.39 -14.14
CA LEU A 61 -1.57 -4.69 -12.77
C LEU A 61 -2.28 -5.91 -12.17
N TRP A 62 -3.60 -6.02 -12.32
CA TRP A 62 -4.38 -7.16 -11.84
C TRP A 62 -4.29 -8.41 -12.73
N GLU A 63 -3.62 -8.34 -13.88
CA GLU A 63 -3.27 -9.53 -14.65
C GLU A 63 -2.02 -10.22 -14.08
N VAL A 64 -1.18 -9.45 -13.38
CA VAL A 64 0.08 -9.91 -12.79
C VAL A 64 0.07 -9.96 -11.26
N THR A 65 -1.00 -9.48 -10.62
CA THR A 65 -1.21 -9.48 -9.16
C THR A 65 -2.65 -9.86 -8.82
N ASP A 66 -2.88 -10.38 -7.61
CA ASP A 66 -4.23 -10.63 -7.11
C ASP A 66 -4.79 -9.39 -6.41
N GLN A 67 -5.44 -8.51 -7.19
CA GLN A 67 -6.14 -7.31 -6.73
C GLN A 67 -5.29 -6.35 -5.87
N MET A 68 -4.00 -6.21 -6.20
CA MET A 68 -3.11 -5.28 -5.51
C MET A 68 -3.22 -3.85 -6.04
N SER A 69 -2.78 -2.90 -5.21
CA SER A 69 -2.67 -1.47 -5.52
C SER A 69 -1.21 -1.00 -5.46
N ILE A 70 -0.88 0.08 -6.18
CA ILE A 70 0.45 0.69 -6.10
C ILE A 70 0.54 1.58 -4.86
N GLY A 71 1.59 1.43 -4.06
CA GLY A 71 1.87 2.32 -2.93
C GLY A 71 3.17 2.02 -2.20
N GLY A 72 3.64 2.98 -1.41
CA GLY A 72 4.87 2.87 -0.62
C GLY A 72 6.09 3.52 -1.29
N ASP A 73 5.95 4.01 -2.51
CA ASP A 73 6.99 4.79 -3.17
C ASP A 73 7.15 6.19 -2.55
N ARG A 74 8.37 6.73 -2.60
CA ARG A 74 8.68 8.08 -2.10
C ARG A 74 7.93 9.14 -2.91
N PHE A 75 7.17 9.99 -2.21
CA PHE A 75 6.57 11.19 -2.78
C PHE A 75 7.52 12.39 -2.61
N GLY A 76 7.76 13.11 -3.70
CA GLY A 76 8.81 14.12 -3.77
C GLY A 76 8.44 15.48 -3.18
N ASN A 77 7.15 15.81 -3.03
CA ASN A 77 6.65 17.14 -2.67
C ASN A 77 7.31 18.28 -3.49
N ARG A 78 7.45 18.10 -4.81
CA ARG A 78 8.25 19.02 -5.65
C ARG A 78 7.59 20.39 -5.80
N GLU A 79 6.27 20.41 -5.72
CA GLU A 79 5.40 21.56 -5.78
C GLU A 79 5.33 22.29 -4.42
N GLY A 80 5.82 21.69 -3.34
CA GLY A 80 5.87 22.30 -2.00
C GLY A 80 4.50 22.52 -1.36
N LEU A 81 3.49 21.73 -1.75
CA LEU A 81 2.12 21.86 -1.26
C LEU A 81 1.92 21.26 0.14
N LEU A 82 2.82 20.36 0.57
CA LEU A 82 2.78 19.72 1.88
C LEU A 82 3.82 20.32 2.85
N PRO A 83 3.55 20.35 4.17
CA PRO A 83 4.45 20.94 5.15
C PRO A 83 5.83 20.27 5.22
N GLU A 84 6.91 21.04 5.13
CA GLU A 84 8.27 20.51 5.25
C GLU A 84 8.81 20.57 6.69
N ALA A 85 9.59 19.56 7.07
CA ALA A 85 10.33 19.54 8.32
C ALA A 85 11.66 18.77 8.16
N PRO A 86 12.71 19.08 8.94
CA PRO A 86 13.96 18.31 8.91
C PRO A 86 13.72 16.81 9.17
N GLY A 87 14.16 15.96 8.23
CA GLY A 87 13.98 14.52 8.33
C GLY A 87 12.61 13.99 7.93
N ARG A 88 11.67 14.87 7.52
CA ARG A 88 10.38 14.46 6.98
C ARG A 88 10.54 13.87 5.59
N ILE A 89 9.92 12.72 5.38
CA ILE A 89 9.87 11.98 4.14
C ILE A 89 8.40 11.64 3.89
N TYR A 90 7.95 11.87 2.66
CA TYR A 90 6.62 11.51 2.22
C TYR A 90 6.65 10.26 1.33
N TYR A 91 5.55 9.52 1.37
CA TYR A 91 5.24 8.35 0.56
C TYR A 91 3.85 8.49 -0.03
N GLU A 92 3.57 7.78 -1.12
CA GLU A 92 2.27 7.82 -1.79
C GLU A 92 1.63 6.42 -1.91
N ALA A 93 0.31 6.36 -1.97
CA ALA A 93 -0.47 5.15 -2.23
C ALA A 93 -1.72 5.43 -3.04
N ASP A 94 -2.06 4.55 -3.98
CA ASP A 94 -3.28 4.60 -4.79
C ASP A 94 -4.51 4.33 -3.94
N ILE A 95 -5.60 5.04 -4.24
CA ILE A 95 -6.88 4.93 -3.54
C ILE A 95 -7.97 4.60 -4.54
N ASP A 96 -8.94 3.77 -4.14
CA ASP A 96 -10.05 3.29 -4.96
C ASP A 96 -9.58 2.71 -6.32
N TYR A 97 -8.47 1.98 -6.34
CA TYR A 97 -8.02 1.30 -7.55
C TYR A 97 -8.83 0.01 -7.77
N GLU A 98 -9.41 -0.13 -8.96
CA GLU A 98 -10.33 -1.23 -9.32
C GLU A 98 -9.83 -2.03 -10.55
N GLY A 99 -8.51 -2.03 -10.79
CA GLY A 99 -7.90 -2.65 -11.96
C GLY A 99 -7.83 -1.73 -13.19
N GLY A 100 -7.12 -2.15 -14.23
CA GLY A 100 -6.89 -1.35 -15.44
C GLY A 100 -5.86 -0.22 -15.23
N PHE A 101 -6.12 0.96 -15.79
CA PHE A 101 -5.26 2.12 -15.61
C PHE A 101 -5.42 2.74 -14.22
N ARG A 102 -4.32 3.23 -13.64
CA ARG A 102 -4.34 3.96 -12.36
C ARG A 102 -5.19 5.23 -12.50
N ASN A 103 -5.97 5.53 -11.46
CA ASN A 103 -6.77 6.77 -11.37
C ASN A 103 -5.93 7.95 -10.85
N GLY A 104 -6.54 9.09 -10.54
CA GLY A 104 -5.85 10.26 -9.95
C GLY A 104 -5.85 10.35 -8.42
N LYS A 105 -6.46 9.40 -7.71
CA LYS A 105 -6.67 9.47 -6.26
C LYS A 105 -5.52 8.88 -5.47
N ARG A 106 -5.04 9.59 -4.45
CA ARG A 106 -3.89 9.16 -3.64
C ARG A 106 -4.03 9.55 -2.19
N ILE A 107 -3.46 8.72 -1.32
CA ILE A 107 -2.98 9.17 -0.02
C ILE A 107 -1.51 9.54 -0.15
N VAL A 108 -1.12 10.63 0.52
CA VAL A 108 0.28 10.97 0.78
C VAL A 108 0.50 10.99 2.29
N TYR A 109 1.41 10.16 2.78
CA TYR A 109 1.67 10.01 4.21
C TYR A 109 3.14 10.23 4.53
N SER A 110 3.43 10.79 5.70
CA SER A 110 4.80 11.06 6.15
C SER A 110 5.31 10.00 7.12
N ASN A 111 6.65 9.89 7.20
CA ASN A 111 7.33 9.08 8.21
C ASN A 111 7.12 9.57 9.65
N ASP A 112 6.54 10.76 9.84
CA ASP A 112 6.25 11.37 11.14
C ASP A 112 4.75 11.52 11.45
N GLY A 113 3.88 10.87 10.67
CA GLY A 113 2.47 10.66 11.03
C GLY A 113 1.43 11.56 10.35
N LEU A 114 1.85 12.49 9.50
CA LEU A 114 0.92 13.30 8.71
C LEU A 114 0.31 12.48 7.58
N ILE A 115 -0.98 12.65 7.31
CA ILE A 115 -1.67 11.95 6.23
C ILE A 115 -2.57 12.92 5.48
N PHE A 116 -2.40 12.95 4.16
CA PHE A 116 -3.11 13.80 3.22
C PHE A 116 -3.79 12.95 2.15
N TYR A 117 -4.82 13.50 1.53
CA TYR A 117 -5.53 12.90 0.41
C TYR A 117 -5.65 13.87 -0.76
N THR A 118 -5.57 13.36 -1.98
CA THR A 118 -5.85 14.08 -3.23
C THR A 118 -6.76 13.20 -4.10
N ASP A 119 -7.77 13.80 -4.72
CA ASP A 119 -8.59 13.17 -5.77
C ASP A 119 -8.39 13.77 -7.16
N ASP A 120 -7.48 14.74 -7.25
CA ASP A 120 -7.20 15.58 -8.42
C ASP A 120 -5.76 15.41 -8.93
N HIS A 121 -5.13 14.25 -8.65
CA HIS A 121 -3.79 13.92 -9.12
C HIS A 121 -2.73 14.92 -8.65
N TYR A 122 -2.70 15.16 -7.34
CA TYR A 122 -1.76 16.02 -6.60
C TYR A 122 -1.91 17.52 -6.86
N GLU A 123 -3.02 18.00 -7.44
CA GLU A 123 -3.28 19.43 -7.62
C GLU A 123 -3.64 20.12 -6.29
N SER A 124 -4.35 19.41 -5.39
CA SER A 124 -4.69 19.87 -4.05
C SER A 124 -4.72 18.74 -3.02
N PHE A 125 -4.69 19.09 -1.74
CA PHE A 125 -4.64 18.13 -0.64
C PHE A 125 -5.64 18.44 0.47
N GLU A 126 -6.40 17.44 0.89
CA GLU A 126 -7.17 17.38 2.13
C GLU A 126 -6.30 16.79 3.23
N VAL A 127 -6.28 17.43 4.41
CA VAL A 127 -5.61 16.88 5.60
C VAL A 127 -6.53 15.87 6.27
N LEU A 128 -6.03 14.66 6.51
CA LEU A 128 -6.78 13.61 7.21
C LEU A 128 -6.27 13.39 8.64
N TYR A 129 -4.95 13.45 8.85
CA TYR A 129 -4.30 13.29 10.17
C TYR A 129 -3.10 14.24 10.30
N GLU A 130 -2.92 14.80 11.51
CA GLU A 130 -1.79 15.66 11.92
C GLU A 130 -1.17 15.22 13.24
#